data_AF-A0A7C6SRR3-F1
#
_entry.id   AF-A0A7C6SRR3-F1
#
_cell.length_a   1.000
_cell.length_b   1.000
_cell.length_c   1.000
_cell.angle_alpha   90.00
_cell.angle_beta   90.00
_cell.angle_gamma   90.00
#
_symmetry.space_group_name_H-M   'P 1'
#
loop_
_entity.id
_entity.type
_entity.pdbx_description
1 polymer ?
#
loop_
_entity_poly.entity_id
_entity_poly.type
_entity_poly.pdbx_seq_one_letter_code
_entity_poly.pdbx_strand_id
1 'polypeptide(L)'
;MKHAVSSYSFSQRLDTGEMSLPQAIAQAARWGYEAFEFAGFREEPYGMTAASARDACNDAGLAVCAYMTSCNFALPVMEQRDAL
;
A
#
# COMPACT_ATOMS: atom_id res chain seq x y z
N MET A 1 -8.19 -19.90 -6.11
CA MET A 1 -7.04 -18.97 -6.23
C MET A 1 -7.44 -17.73 -5.44
N LYS A 2 -6.53 -17.09 -4.69
CA LYS A 2 -6.83 -15.84 -3.97
C LYS A 2 -6.37 -14.64 -4.78
N HIS A 3 -7.10 -13.53 -4.73
CA HIS A 3 -6.81 -12.30 -5.47
C HIS A 3 -6.38 -11.18 -4.53
N ALA A 4 -5.32 -10.46 -4.92
CA ALA A 4 -4.80 -9.32 -4.19
C ALA A 4 -4.87 -8.06 -5.06
N VAL A 5 -4.92 -6.89 -4.43
CA VAL A 5 -4.79 -5.59 -5.10
C VAL A 5 -3.69 -4.75 -4.46
N SER A 6 -2.93 -4.04 -5.28
CA SER A 6 -1.90 -3.11 -4.84
C SER A 6 -2.47 -1.71 -4.65
N SER A 7 -2.01 -0.98 -3.62
CA SER A 7 -2.32 0.43 -3.39
C SER A 7 -1.96 1.31 -4.60
N TYR A 8 -1.01 0.87 -5.43
CA TYR A 8 -0.68 1.53 -6.70
C TYR A 8 -1.89 1.69 -7.63
N SER A 9 -2.84 0.75 -7.60
CA SER A 9 -4.09 0.81 -8.37
C SER A 9 -5.00 1.98 -7.96
N PHE A 10 -4.75 2.58 -6.78
CA PHE A 10 -5.46 3.73 -6.23
C PHE A 10 -4.59 5.00 -6.19
N SER A 11 -3.32 4.92 -6.61
CA SER A 11 -2.30 5.97 -6.45
C SER A 11 -2.79 7.36 -6.84
N GLN A 12 -3.37 7.52 -8.04
CA GLN A 12 -3.87 8.82 -8.48
C GLN A 12 -4.83 9.48 -7.48
N ARG A 13 -5.74 8.70 -6.88
CA ARG A 13 -6.74 9.23 -5.94
C ARG A 13 -6.18 9.40 -4.52
N LEU A 14 -5.20 8.58 -4.16
CA LEU A 14 -4.45 8.72 -2.91
C LEU A 14 -3.59 10.00 -2.95
N ASP A 15 -2.90 10.23 -4.06
CA ASP A 15 -1.98 11.35 -4.25
C ASP A 15 -2.72 12.70 -4.33
N THR A 16 -3.94 12.72 -4.88
CA THR A 16 -4.79 13.92 -4.92
C THR A 16 -5.61 14.13 -3.65
N GLY A 17 -5.62 13.16 -2.72
CA GLY A 17 -6.46 13.20 -1.52
C GLY A 17 -7.96 12.98 -1.78
N GLU A 18 -8.36 12.65 -3.02
CA GLU A 18 -9.73 12.25 -3.35
C GLU A 18 -10.16 10.94 -2.68
N MET A 19 -9.18 10.16 -2.22
CA MET A 19 -9.37 8.92 -1.50
C MET A 19 -8.32 8.81 -0.39
N SER A 20 -8.74 8.45 0.82
CA SER A 20 -7.81 8.08 1.89
C SER A 20 -7.43 6.60 1.82
N LEU A 21 -6.31 6.21 2.43
CA LEU A 21 -5.88 4.81 2.45
C LEU A 21 -6.92 3.86 3.09
N PRO A 22 -7.62 4.20 4.20
CA PRO A 22 -8.74 3.40 4.69
C PRO A 22 -9.87 3.21 3.67
N GLN A 23 -10.18 4.25 2.89
CA GLN A 23 -11.21 4.16 1.85
C GLN A 23 -10.79 3.23 0.72
N ALA A 24 -9.51 3.23 0.34
CA ALA A 24 -8.96 2.29 -0.64
C ALA A 24 -9.03 0.83 -0.14
N ILE A 25 -8.64 0.57 1.11
CA ILE A 25 -8.75 -0.75 1.76
C ILE A 25 -10.21 -1.22 1.77
N ALA A 26 -11.13 -0.37 2.24
CA ALA A 26 -12.55 -0.69 2.26
C ALA A 26 -13.11 -0.92 0.85
N GLN A 27 -12.62 -0.19 -0.16
CA GLN A 27 -13.01 -0.38 -1.55
C GLN A 27 -12.52 -1.72 -2.12
N ALA A 28 -11.29 -2.13 -1.78
CA ALA A 28 -10.74 -3.42 -2.16
C ALA A 28 -11.58 -4.59 -1.61
N ALA A 29 -11.96 -4.51 -0.33
CA ALA A 29 -12.86 -5.48 0.28
C ALA A 29 -14.23 -5.53 -0.42
N ARG A 30 -14.82 -4.36 -0.73
CA ARG A 30 -16.09 -4.28 -1.49
C ARG A 30 -16.00 -4.89 -2.89
N TRP A 31 -14.83 -4.84 -3.52
CA TRP A 31 -14.59 -5.46 -4.83
C TRP A 31 -14.30 -6.97 -4.76
N GLY A 32 -14.22 -7.54 -3.56
CA GLY A 32 -14.05 -8.97 -3.36
C GLY A 32 -12.59 -9.45 -3.41
N TYR A 33 -11.61 -8.55 -3.29
CA TYR A 33 -10.23 -8.96 -3.06
C TYR A 33 -10.07 -9.60 -1.68
N GLU A 34 -9.13 -10.53 -1.55
CA GLU A 34 -8.82 -11.19 -0.27
C GLU A 34 -7.54 -10.68 0.38
N ALA A 35 -6.74 -9.89 -0.35
CA ALA A 35 -5.52 -9.31 0.18
C ALA A 35 -5.21 -7.93 -0.42
N PHE A 36 -4.42 -7.16 0.32
CA PHE A 36 -3.96 -5.83 -0.03
C PHE A 36 -2.42 -5.77 0.02
N GLU A 37 -1.81 -5.21 -1.02
CA GLU A 37 -0.39 -4.87 -1.07
C GLU A 37 -0.22 -3.36 -0.93
N PHE A 38 0.73 -2.92 -0.12
CA PHE A 38 1.11 -1.52 -0.03
C PHE A 38 2.34 -1.23 -0.90
N ALA A 39 2.15 -0.54 -2.02
CA ALA A 39 3.22 -0.03 -2.86
C ALA A 39 3.75 1.30 -2.31
N GLY A 40 5.05 1.35 -2.00
CA GLY A 40 5.74 2.56 -1.54
C GLY A 40 5.21 3.12 -0.22
N PHE A 41 4.78 2.26 0.72
CA PHE A 41 4.17 2.70 1.97
C PHE A 41 5.04 3.70 2.75
N ARG A 42 4.44 4.81 3.17
CA ARG A 42 5.03 5.82 4.05
C ARG A 42 3.96 6.32 5.02
N GLU A 43 4.33 6.60 6.27
CA GLU A 43 3.36 7.08 7.26
C GLU A 43 2.75 8.42 6.82
N GLU A 44 3.58 9.31 6.29
CA GLU A 44 3.16 10.50 5.54
C GLU A 44 3.33 10.23 4.04
N PRO A 45 2.32 10.49 3.20
CA PRO A 45 1.11 11.28 3.46
C PRO A 45 -0.10 10.48 3.94
N TYR A 46 0.02 9.18 4.22
CA TYR A 46 -1.14 8.35 4.54
C TYR A 46 -1.75 8.61 5.92
N GLY A 47 -1.06 9.35 6.80
CA GLY A 47 -1.48 9.65 8.17
C GLY A 47 -1.62 8.39 9.03
N MET A 48 -0.92 7.31 8.69
CA MET A 48 -1.06 6.03 9.40
C MET A 48 0.24 5.24 9.47
N THR A 49 0.48 4.63 10.62
CA THR A 49 1.57 3.66 10.81
C THR A 49 1.28 2.36 10.05
N ALA A 50 2.33 1.56 9.78
CA ALA A 50 2.15 0.23 9.20
C ALA A 50 1.28 -0.70 10.09
N ALA A 51 1.34 -0.53 11.42
CA ALA A 51 0.51 -1.29 12.35
C ALA A 51 -0.97 -0.95 12.16
N SER A 52 -1.32 0.34 12.15
CA SER A 52 -2.70 0.78 11.93
C SER A 52 -3.22 0.49 10.52
N ALA A 53 -2.34 0.51 9.51
CA ALA A 53 -2.70 0.10 8.14
C ALA A 53 -3.04 -1.39 8.07
N ARG A 54 -2.25 -2.23 8.75
CA ARG A 54 -2.54 -3.67 8.88
C ARG A 54 -3.84 -3.92 9.63
N ASP A 55 -4.08 -3.21 10.73
CA ASP A 55 -5.29 -3.37 11.52
C ASP A 55 -6.53 -2.97 10.70
N ALA A 56 -6.45 -1.90 9.90
CA ALA A 56 -7.50 -1.51 8.95
C ALA A 56 -7.78 -2.59 7.87
N CYS A 57 -6.74 -3.28 7.37
CA CYS A 57 -6.93 -4.42 6.49
C CYS A 57 -7.64 -5.58 7.20
N ASN A 58 -7.21 -5.91 8.44
CA ASN A 58 -7.84 -6.97 9.24
C ASN A 58 -9.32 -6.69 9.50
N ASP A 59 -9.66 -5.45 9.86
CA ASP A 59 -11.04 -5.01 10.09
C ASP A 59 -11.90 -5.09 8.81
N ALA A 60 -11.28 -4.89 7.65
CA ALA A 60 -11.94 -5.03 6.34
C ALA A 60 -11.98 -6.47 5.82
N GLY A 61 -11.42 -7.44 6.55
CA GLY A 61 -11.34 -8.85 6.12
C GLY A 61 -10.29 -9.12 5.03
N LEU A 62 -9.31 -8.22 4.88
CA LEU A 62 -8.20 -8.34 3.93
C LEU A 62 -6.91 -8.78 4.62
N ALA A 63 -6.21 -9.74 4.05
CA ALA A 63 -4.83 -10.02 4.45
C ALA A 63 -3.88 -8.94 3.92
N VAL A 64 -2.87 -8.53 4.70
CA VAL A 64 -1.74 -7.80 4.14
C VAL A 64 -0.80 -8.81 3.48
N CYS A 65 -0.57 -8.69 2.17
CA CYS A 65 0.26 -9.65 1.43
C CYS A 65 1.69 -9.17 1.18
N ALA A 66 1.92 -7.87 1.05
CA ALA A 66 3.26 -7.30 0.89
C ALA A 66 3.31 -5.80 1.23
N TYR A 67 4.49 -5.35 1.65
CA TYR A 67 4.92 -3.96 1.63
C TYR A 67 6.01 -3.84 0.58
N MET A 68 5.67 -3.29 -0.57
CA MET A 68 6.59 -3.14 -1.70
C MET A 68 7.33 -1.81 -1.58
N THR A 69 8.65 -1.85 -1.76
CA THR A 69 9.52 -0.67 -1.79
C THR A 69 10.30 -0.66 -3.11
N SER A 70 10.50 0.53 -3.66
CA SER A 70 11.42 0.69 -4.79
C SER A 70 12.84 0.35 -4.36
N CYS A 71 13.56 -0.36 -5.22
CA CYS A 71 14.97 -0.67 -5.04
C CYS A 71 15.64 -0.71 -6.41
N ASN A 72 16.78 -0.03 -6.55
CA ASN A 72 17.64 -0.20 -7.71
C ASN A 72 18.71 -1.25 -7.40
N PHE A 73 18.44 -2.51 -7.77
CA PHE A 73 19.37 -3.61 -7.55
C PHE A 73 20.62 -3.56 -8.44
N ALA A 74 20.68 -2.66 -9.42
CA ALA A 74 21.88 -2.44 -10.22
C ALA A 74 22.90 -1.53 -9.52
N LEU A 75 22.49 -0.81 -8.47
CA LEU A 75 23.38 0.08 -7.69
C LEU A 75 23.72 -0.55 -6.33
N PRO A 76 24.98 -0.38 -5.86
CA PRO A 76 25.34 -0.69 -4.48
C PRO A 76 24.42 0.04 -3.49
N VAL A 77 24.13 -0.58 -2.35
CA VAL A 77 23.22 -0.04 -1.31
C VAL A 77 23.55 1.41 -0.93
N MET A 78 24.86 1.75 -0.87
CA MET A 78 25.34 3.09 -0.53
C MET A 78 24.95 4.16 -1.56
N GLU A 79 24.69 3.78 -2.81
CA GLU A 79 24.37 4.68 -3.92
C GLU A 79 22.85 4.77 -4.20
N GLN A 80 22.02 4.05 -3.42
CA GLN A 80 20.57 4.01 -3.65
C GLN A 80 19.85 5.29 -3.19
N ARG A 81 20.42 6.08 -2.27
CA ARG A 81 19.76 7.30 -1.72
C ARG A 81 19.60 8.42 -2.74
N ASP A 82 20.48 8.50 -3.73
CA ASP A 82 20.47 9.60 -4.72
C ASP A 82 19.67 9.24 -5.99
N ALA A 83 19.18 8.00 -6.08
CA ALA A 83 18.48 7.46 -7.24
C ALA A 83 16.95 7.33 -7.06
N LEU A 84 16.42 7.69 -5.88
CA LEU A 84 14.98 7.64 -5.52
C LEU A 84 14.45 9.04 -5.21
#